data_AF-A0A842KSW9-F1
#
_entry.id   AF-A0A842KSW9-F1
#
_cell.length_a   1.000
_cell.length_b   1.000
_cell.length_c   1.000
_cell.angle_alpha   90.00
_cell.angle_beta   90.00
_cell.angle_gamma   90.00
#
_symmetry.space_group_name_H-M   'P 1'
#
loop_
_entity.id
_entity.type
_entity.pdbx_description
1 polymer ?
#
loop_
_entity_poly.entity_id
_entity_poly.type
_entity_poly.pdbx_seq_one_letter_code
_entity_poly.pdbx_strand_id
1 'polypeptide(L)'
;MQRKSSNSAEIRLFRLDLEKVLEFLRAYARRLVDIGRAELVVLIGSLARGNYTAFSDADLLIVAEDVPKRSLDRISAYIEPKSPIDIEPRVLTRNEFYVMASEKSKLVREVLEYGIVLAGDSKILDNARVYFLNK
;
A
#
# COMPACT_ATOMS: atom_id res chain seq x y z
N MET A 1 -13.04 -10.95 -41.67
CA MET A 1 -12.62 -9.57 -41.34
C MET A 1 -12.09 -9.53 -39.91
N GLN A 2 -10.77 -9.45 -39.72
CA GLN A 2 -10.16 -9.33 -38.39
C GLN A 2 -10.50 -7.97 -37.79
N ARG A 3 -11.26 -7.94 -36.69
CA ARG A 3 -11.35 -6.76 -35.82
C ARG A 3 -10.13 -6.74 -34.90
N LYS A 4 -9.02 -6.22 -35.41
CA LYS A 4 -7.84 -5.85 -34.62
C LYS A 4 -7.88 -4.35 -34.36
N SER A 5 -8.71 -3.91 -33.41
CA SER A 5 -8.70 -2.50 -32.98
C SER A 5 -9.08 -2.27 -31.52
N SER A 6 -9.57 -3.26 -30.78
CA SER A 6 -9.98 -3.05 -29.38
C SER A 6 -8.86 -3.23 -28.35
N ASN A 7 -7.92 -4.16 -28.57
CA ASN A 7 -6.97 -4.56 -27.53
C ASN A 7 -6.02 -3.41 -27.12
N SER A 8 -5.57 -2.58 -28.07
CA SER A 8 -4.64 -1.48 -27.77
C SER A 8 -5.32 -0.28 -27.09
N ALA A 9 -6.59 0.00 -27.44
CA ALA A 9 -7.36 1.08 -26.82
C ALA A 9 -7.78 0.72 -25.40
N GLU A 10 -8.22 -0.52 -25.19
CA GLU A 10 -8.59 -1.06 -23.87
C GLU A 10 -7.39 -1.11 -22.92
N ILE A 11 -6.23 -1.61 -23.38
CA ILE A 11 -4.98 -1.60 -22.59
C ILE A 11 -4.55 -0.17 -22.25
N ARG A 12 -4.71 0.79 -23.16
CA ARG A 12 -4.38 2.20 -22.90
C ARG A 12 -5.33 2.84 -21.90
N LEU A 13 -6.63 2.59 -22.02
CA LEU A 13 -7.63 3.09 -21.08
C LEU A 13 -7.36 2.55 -19.67
N PHE A 14 -7.14 1.24 -19.57
CA PHE A 14 -6.82 0.58 -18.29
C PHE A 14 -5.53 1.11 -17.65
N ARG A 15 -4.51 1.40 -18.47
CA ARG A 15 -3.27 2.04 -17.98
C ARG A 15 -3.53 3.46 -17.46
N LEU A 16 -4.33 4.26 -18.17
CA LEU A 16 -4.71 5.61 -17.73
C LEU A 16 -5.49 5.57 -16.40
N ASP A 17 -6.34 4.57 -16.22
CA ASP A 17 -7.07 4.38 -14.96
C ASP A 17 -6.13 3.98 -13.82
N LEU A 18 -5.14 3.10 -14.06
CA LEU A 18 -4.10 2.79 -13.07
C LEU A 18 -3.29 4.06 -12.70
N GLU A 19 -2.88 4.87 -13.68
CA GLU A 19 -2.11 6.09 -13.41
C GLU A 19 -2.89 7.04 -12.49
N LYS A 20 -4.20 7.23 -12.74
CA LYS A 20 -5.08 8.02 -11.89
C LYS A 20 -5.24 7.42 -10.49
N VAL A 21 -5.38 6.09 -10.39
CA VAL A 21 -5.44 5.38 -9.11
C VAL A 21 -4.15 5.64 -8.32
N LEU A 22 -2.98 5.45 -8.93
CA LEU A 22 -1.70 5.67 -8.25
C LEU A 22 -1.48 7.14 -7.87
N GLU A 23 -1.91 8.08 -8.70
CA GLU A 23 -1.88 9.51 -8.38
C GLU A 23 -2.76 9.81 -7.14
N PHE A 24 -3.99 9.29 -7.12
CA PHE A 24 -4.89 9.40 -5.98
C PHE A 24 -4.27 8.81 -4.72
N LEU A 25 -3.76 7.58 -4.78
CA LEU A 25 -3.17 6.88 -3.63
C LEU A 25 -1.94 7.64 -3.08
N ARG A 26 -1.10 8.22 -3.95
CA ARG A 26 0.01 9.09 -3.52
C ARG A 26 -0.47 10.37 -2.85
N ALA A 27 -1.53 10.99 -3.35
CA ALA A 27 -2.11 12.19 -2.73
C ALA A 27 -2.74 11.86 -1.36
N TYR A 28 -3.49 10.76 -1.29
CA TYR A 28 -4.07 10.23 -0.07
C TYR A 28 -3.00 9.93 0.98
N ALA A 29 -1.95 9.18 0.59
CA ALA A 29 -0.82 8.85 1.46
C ALA A 29 -0.10 10.08 1.99
N ARG A 30 0.19 11.06 1.12
CA ARG A 30 0.81 12.35 1.52
C ARG A 30 -0.06 13.08 2.54
N ARG A 31 -1.36 13.19 2.30
CA ARG A 31 -2.29 13.81 3.24
C ARG A 31 -2.24 13.14 4.62
N LEU A 32 -2.20 11.81 4.69
CA LEU A 32 -2.11 11.09 5.97
C LEU A 32 -0.83 11.44 6.73
N VAL A 33 0.30 11.55 6.02
CA VAL A 33 1.58 11.94 6.61
C VAL A 33 1.55 13.39 7.09
N ASP A 34 1.04 14.31 6.25
CA ASP A 34 0.99 15.74 6.56
C ASP A 34 0.15 16.06 7.80
N ILE A 35 -0.94 15.32 8.03
CA ILE A 35 -1.80 15.48 9.22
C ILE A 35 -1.34 14.64 10.42
N GLY A 36 -0.19 13.98 10.34
CA GLY A 36 0.39 13.19 11.42
C GLY A 36 -0.34 11.87 11.71
N ARG A 37 -1.16 11.36 10.77
CA ARG A 37 -1.86 10.07 10.91
C ARG A 37 -1.07 8.88 10.35
N ALA A 38 0.01 9.13 9.63
CA ALA A 38 0.91 8.10 9.16
C ALA A 38 2.35 8.60 9.18
N GLU A 39 3.28 7.69 9.39
CA GLU A 39 4.71 7.94 9.28
C GLU A 39 5.29 7.36 8.00
N LEU A 40 4.67 6.29 7.51
CA LEU A 40 4.99 5.63 6.25
C LEU A 40 3.74 4.99 5.68
N VAL A 41 3.54 5.14 4.38
CA VAL A 41 2.47 4.47 3.62
C VAL A 41 3.10 3.76 2.42
N VAL A 42 2.84 2.46 2.31
CA VAL A 42 3.38 1.59 1.27
C VAL A 42 2.25 0.86 0.58
N LEU A 43 2.19 0.95 -0.74
CA LEU A 43 1.34 0.12 -1.57
C LEU A 43 1.94 -1.28 -1.67
N ILE A 44 1.13 -2.30 -1.43
CA ILE A 44 1.50 -3.71 -1.57
C ILE A 44 0.51 -4.45 -2.49
N GLY A 45 0.54 -5.77 -2.49
CA GLY A 45 -0.46 -6.56 -3.18
C GLY A 45 -0.37 -6.46 -4.70
N SER A 46 -1.50 -6.67 -5.37
CA SER A 46 -1.55 -6.86 -6.82
C SER A 46 -1.16 -5.60 -7.61
N LEU A 47 -1.50 -4.42 -7.11
CA LEU A 47 -1.13 -3.14 -7.72
C LEU A 47 0.39 -2.90 -7.64
N ALA A 48 1.01 -3.24 -6.51
CA ALA A 48 2.46 -3.09 -6.36
C ALA A 48 3.25 -4.10 -7.21
N ARG A 49 2.74 -5.33 -7.33
CA ARG A 49 3.36 -6.41 -8.12
C ARG A 49 3.13 -6.28 -9.63
N GLY A 50 2.18 -5.44 -10.06
CA GLY A 50 1.83 -5.25 -11.46
C GLY A 50 0.96 -6.36 -12.05
N ASN A 51 0.36 -7.23 -11.23
CA ASN A 51 -0.54 -8.31 -11.65
C ASN A 51 -2.00 -8.06 -11.23
N TYR A 52 -2.39 -6.79 -11.16
CA TYR A 52 -3.73 -6.33 -10.83
C TYR A 52 -4.75 -6.62 -11.93
N THR A 53 -6.02 -6.66 -11.54
CA THR A 53 -7.18 -6.93 -12.41
C THR A 53 -8.22 -5.82 -12.22
N ALA A 54 -9.29 -5.85 -13.02
CA ALA A 54 -10.42 -4.92 -12.84
C ALA A 54 -11.15 -5.05 -11.49
N PHE A 55 -10.89 -6.14 -10.74
CA PHE A 55 -11.46 -6.39 -9.41
C PHE A 55 -10.43 -6.23 -8.28
N SER A 56 -9.24 -5.71 -8.60
CA SER A 56 -8.21 -5.46 -7.59
C SER A 56 -8.62 -4.33 -6.66
N ASP A 57 -8.21 -4.45 -5.42
CA ASP A 57 -8.19 -3.44 -4.38
C ASP A 57 -6.79 -2.81 -4.25
N ALA A 58 -6.69 -1.79 -3.40
CA ALA A 58 -5.45 -1.16 -3.00
C ALA A 58 -5.08 -1.56 -1.57
N ASP A 59 -4.27 -2.62 -1.44
CA ASP A 59 -3.63 -2.97 -0.17
C ASP A 59 -2.61 -1.91 0.24
N LEU A 60 -2.83 -1.25 1.37
CA LEU A 60 -1.91 -0.26 1.92
C LEU A 60 -1.38 -0.71 3.27
N LEU A 61 -0.06 -0.91 3.38
CA LEU A 61 0.59 -0.89 4.69
C LEU A 61 0.68 0.56 5.16
N ILE A 62 0.17 0.84 6.35
CA ILE A 62 0.26 2.15 7.00
C ILE A 62 0.98 1.95 8.33
N VAL A 63 2.15 2.57 8.48
CA VAL A 63 2.85 2.65 9.76
C VAL A 63 2.46 3.97 10.42
N ALA A 64 1.92 3.91 11.63
CA ALA A 64 1.45 5.07 12.37
C ALA A 64 1.72 4.92 13.88
N GLU A 65 1.89 6.05 14.56
CA GLU A 65 1.93 6.12 16.03
C GLU A 65 0.53 6.33 16.61
N ASP A 66 0.35 5.98 17.89
CA ASP A 66 -0.90 6.18 18.63
C ASP A 66 -2.20 5.69 17.95
N VAL A 67 -2.17 4.45 17.46
CA VAL A 67 -3.36 3.78 16.93
C VAL A 67 -4.06 2.91 17.98
N PRO A 68 -5.40 2.74 17.89
CA PRO A 68 -6.14 1.84 18.79
C PRO A 68 -5.54 0.44 18.84
N LYS A 69 -5.53 -0.21 20.01
CA LYS A 69 -4.93 -1.55 20.15
C LYS A 69 -5.56 -2.59 19.22
N ARG A 70 -6.87 -2.56 19.03
CA ARG A 70 -7.60 -3.51 18.17
C ARG A 70 -7.49 -3.08 16.71
N SER A 71 -7.01 -3.97 15.86
CA SER A 71 -6.80 -3.68 14.43
C SER A 71 -8.08 -3.26 13.70
N LEU A 72 -9.23 -3.86 14.02
CA LEU A 72 -10.52 -3.50 13.42
C LEU A 72 -10.92 -2.05 13.71
N ASP A 73 -10.60 -1.57 14.90
CA ASP A 73 -10.90 -0.19 15.31
C ASP A 73 -10.00 0.83 14.60
N ARG A 74 -8.91 0.38 13.94
CA ARG A 74 -8.01 1.22 13.16
C ARG A 74 -8.57 1.49 11.76
N ILE A 75 -9.15 0.48 11.12
CA ILE A 75 -9.46 0.46 9.68
C ILE A 75 -10.33 1.66 9.27
N SER A 76 -11.39 1.95 10.03
CA SER A 76 -12.36 3.00 9.71
C SER A 76 -11.73 4.39 9.57
N ALA A 77 -10.62 4.65 10.24
CA ALA A 77 -9.91 5.93 10.17
C ALA A 77 -9.10 6.11 8.86
N TYR A 78 -8.91 5.03 8.10
CA TYR A 78 -8.09 4.99 6.88
C TYR A 78 -8.87 4.54 5.64
N ILE A 79 -10.20 4.45 5.72
CA ILE A 79 -11.05 4.29 4.55
C ILE A 79 -11.27 5.67 3.90
N GLU A 80 -11.16 5.73 2.58
CA GLU A 80 -11.45 6.92 1.79
C GLU A 80 -12.53 6.61 0.75
N PRO A 81 -13.82 6.92 1.04
CA PRO A 81 -14.94 6.59 0.15
C PRO A 81 -14.87 7.26 -1.22
N LYS A 82 -14.06 8.31 -1.38
CA LYS A 82 -13.84 8.99 -2.66
C LYS A 82 -12.73 8.34 -3.50
N SER A 83 -12.09 7.30 -2.98
CA SER A 83 -11.07 6.56 -3.71
C SER A 83 -11.67 5.94 -4.97
N PRO A 84 -10.96 6.00 -6.12
CA PRO A 84 -11.40 5.34 -7.35
C PRO A 84 -11.29 3.79 -7.27
N ILE A 85 -10.71 3.27 -6.19
CA ILE A 85 -10.52 1.85 -5.90
C ILE A 85 -10.73 1.60 -4.40
N ASP A 86 -11.22 0.42 -4.04
CA ASP A 86 -11.35 0.04 -2.63
C ASP A 86 -9.97 0.00 -1.96
N ILE A 87 -9.83 0.68 -0.82
CA ILE A 87 -8.59 0.68 -0.05
C ILE A 87 -8.71 -0.36 1.06
N GLU A 88 -7.72 -1.25 1.13
CA GLU A 88 -7.57 -2.23 2.21
C GLU A 88 -6.39 -1.85 3.11
N PRO A 89 -6.62 -1.09 4.20
CA PRO A 89 -5.54 -0.61 5.05
C PRO A 89 -5.10 -1.67 6.06
N ARG A 90 -3.79 -1.92 6.13
CA ARG A 90 -3.11 -2.68 7.18
C ARG A 90 -2.33 -1.71 8.05
N VAL A 91 -2.92 -1.32 9.17
CA VAL A 91 -2.36 -0.30 10.06
C VAL A 91 -1.55 -0.95 11.17
N LEU A 92 -0.26 -0.65 11.22
CA LEU A 92 0.67 -1.17 12.23
C LEU A 92 1.42 -0.02 12.92
N THR A 93 1.79 -0.23 14.18
CA THR A 93 2.84 0.58 14.81
C THR A 93 4.21 0.17 14.29
N ARG A 94 5.22 1.04 14.45
CA ARG A 94 6.63 0.69 14.16
C ARG A 94 7.04 -0.62 14.85
N ASN A 95 6.71 -0.74 16.13
CA ASN A 95 7.06 -1.91 16.93
C ASN A 95 6.39 -3.18 16.41
N GLU A 96 5.09 -3.16 16.12
CA GLU A 96 4.40 -4.31 15.51
C GLU A 96 5.04 -4.71 14.18
N PHE A 97 5.35 -3.73 13.33
CA PHE A 97 5.99 -3.99 12.04
C PHE A 97 7.39 -4.61 12.20
N TYR A 98 8.21 -4.14 13.14
CA TYR A 98 9.55 -4.68 13.41
C TYR A 98 9.52 -6.07 14.06
N VAL A 99 8.57 -6.32 14.97
CA VAL A 99 8.32 -7.67 15.51
C VAL A 99 8.00 -8.63 14.37
N MET A 100 7.06 -8.26 13.50
CA MET A 100 6.69 -9.05 12.32
C MET A 100 7.86 -9.25 11.35
N ALA A 101 8.80 -8.30 11.29
CA ALA A 101 10.00 -8.41 10.48
C ALA A 101 10.96 -9.45 11.07
N SER A 102 11.18 -9.42 12.39
CA SER A 102 12.00 -10.40 13.10
C SER A 102 11.45 -11.83 13.02
N GLU A 103 10.14 -11.97 12.84
CA GLU A 103 9.44 -13.25 12.63
C GLU A 103 9.42 -13.69 11.16
N LYS A 104 10.03 -12.90 10.25
CA LYS A 104 10.04 -13.13 8.81
C LYS A 104 8.64 -13.35 8.22
N SER A 105 7.65 -12.61 8.73
CA SER A 105 6.26 -12.72 8.31
C SER A 105 6.08 -12.52 6.79
N LYS A 106 5.06 -13.17 6.22
CA LYS A 106 4.73 -13.05 4.79
C LYS A 106 4.45 -11.60 4.38
N LEU A 107 3.77 -10.84 5.23
CA LEU A 107 3.47 -9.42 5.00
C LEU A 107 4.77 -8.61 4.88
N VAL A 108 5.70 -8.75 5.83
CA VAL A 108 6.95 -7.97 5.79
C VAL A 108 7.79 -8.36 4.59
N ARG A 109 7.87 -9.66 4.26
CA ARG A 109 8.56 -10.11 3.04
C ARG A 109 7.98 -9.42 1.81
N GLU A 110 6.67 -9.41 1.67
CA GLU A 110 5.99 -8.75 0.54
C GLU A 110 6.29 -7.25 0.49
N VAL A 111 6.22 -6.56 1.63
CA VAL A 111 6.53 -5.12 1.72
C VAL A 111 7.97 -4.85 1.28
N LEU A 112 8.94 -5.66 1.72
CA LEU A 112 10.35 -5.47 1.42
C LEU A 112 10.72 -5.87 -0.03
N GLU A 113 10.02 -6.83 -0.63
CA GLU A 113 10.28 -7.33 -1.99
C GLU A 113 9.55 -6.51 -3.07
N TYR A 114 8.28 -6.15 -2.83
CA TYR A 114 7.41 -5.56 -3.86
C TYR A 114 6.83 -4.19 -3.47
N GLY A 115 6.96 -3.78 -2.20
CA GLY A 115 6.30 -2.57 -1.71
C GLY A 115 6.73 -1.30 -2.43
N ILE A 116 5.75 -0.46 -2.78
CA ILE A 116 5.98 0.87 -3.38
C ILE A 116 5.69 1.94 -2.32
N VAL A 117 6.72 2.67 -1.90
CA VAL A 117 6.53 3.78 -0.97
C VAL A 117 5.72 4.88 -1.64
N LEU A 118 4.57 5.22 -1.06
CA LEU A 118 3.69 6.28 -1.54
C LEU A 118 4.00 7.62 -0.85
N ALA A 119 4.30 7.59 0.45
CA ALA A 119 4.68 8.75 1.26
C ALA A 119 5.33 8.31 2.59
N GLY A 120 6.07 9.22 3.24
CA GLY A 120 6.60 9.05 4.59
C GLY A 120 8.08 8.64 4.67
N ASP A 121 8.53 8.23 5.85
CA ASP A 121 9.93 7.92 6.16
C ASP A 121 10.31 6.50 5.73
N SER A 122 11.06 6.39 4.64
CA SER A 122 11.55 5.11 4.12
C SER A 122 12.55 4.41 5.03
N LYS A 123 13.18 5.12 5.99
CA LYS A 123 14.11 4.50 6.96
C LYS A 123 13.43 3.43 7.81
N ILE A 124 12.11 3.51 7.97
CA ILE A 124 11.33 2.47 8.64
C ILE A 124 11.48 1.12 7.91
N LEU A 125 11.53 1.11 6.58
CA LEU A 125 11.76 -0.12 5.79
C LEU A 125 13.20 -0.63 5.92
N ASP A 126 14.18 0.28 5.94
CA ASP A 126 15.59 -0.09 6.12
C ASP A 126 15.81 -0.79 7.47
N ASN A 127 15.25 -0.23 8.54
CA ASN A 127 15.27 -0.84 9.86
C ASN A 127 14.56 -2.21 9.86
N ALA A 128 13.36 -2.30 9.27
CA ALA A 128 12.65 -3.57 9.15
C ALA A 128 13.49 -4.63 8.40
N ARG A 129 14.23 -4.24 7.36
CA ARG A 129 15.14 -5.15 6.65
C ARG A 129 16.27 -5.66 7.54
N VAL A 130 16.81 -4.84 8.43
CA VAL A 130 17.80 -5.27 9.44
C VAL A 130 17.20 -6.35 10.37
N TYR A 131 16.00 -6.11 10.92
CA TYR A 131 15.30 -7.11 11.75
C TYR A 131 14.99 -8.41 10.99
N PHE A 132 14.65 -8.30 9.70
CA PHE A 132 14.32 -9.45 8.85
C PHE A 132 15.55 -10.34 8.54
N LEU A 133 16.74 -9.75 8.43
CA LEU A 133 17.97 -10.47 8.07
C LEU A 133 18.72 -11.04 9.29
N ASN A 134 18.62 -10.42 10.46
CA ASN A 134 19.44 -10.74 11.64
C ASN A 134 18.95 -11.94 12.49
N LYS A 135 18.54 -13.05 11.86
CA LYS A 135 18.20 -14.29 12.58
C LYS A 135 18.61 -15.54 11.82
#